data_AF-A0A2E7T0B0-F1
#
_entry.id   AF-A0A2E7T0B0-F1
#
_cell.length_a   1.000
_cell.length_b   1.000
_cell.length_c   1.000
_cell.angle_alpha   90.00
_cell.angle_beta   90.00
_cell.angle_gamma   90.00
#
_symmetry.space_group_name_H-M   'P 1'
#
loop_
_entity.id
_entity.type
_entity.pdbx_description
1 polymer ?
#
loop_
_entity_poly.entity_id
_entity_poly.type
_entity_poly.pdbx_seq_one_letter_code
_entity_poly.pdbx_strand_id
1 'polypeptide(L)'
;MGKPAKAKRGIPSKIEDFNAWYPFIVEAAELVDKRYPIKGMDVWRPYGWKAMRQIDALTHSEMDRTGHEEVNFPLLIPEDLL
;
A
#
# COMPACT_ATOMS: atom_id res chain seq x y z
N MET A 1 -27.31 -6.23 -16.34
CA MET A 1 -26.40 -6.00 -15.20
C MET A 1 -26.88 -4.78 -14.44
N GLY A 2 -27.35 -4.96 -13.20
CA GLY A 2 -27.89 -3.86 -12.38
C GLY A 2 -26.79 -2.87 -12.00
N LYS A 3 -27.10 -1.57 -12.06
CA LYS A 3 -26.19 -0.50 -11.61
C LYS A 3 -25.79 -0.77 -10.15
N PRO A 4 -24.50 -0.69 -9.79
CA PRO A 4 -24.06 -0.94 -8.43
C PRO A 4 -24.73 0.07 -7.49
N ALA A 5 -25.25 -0.42 -6.37
CA ALA A 5 -25.94 0.39 -5.39
C ALA A 5 -25.03 1.52 -4.86
N LYS A 6 -25.54 2.76 -4.83
CA LYS A 6 -24.84 3.92 -4.27
C LYS A 6 -24.37 3.60 -2.85
N ALA A 7 -23.07 3.81 -2.60
CA ALA A 7 -22.48 3.62 -1.28
C ALA A 7 -23.21 4.54 -0.29
N LYS A 8 -24.03 3.97 0.59
CA LYS A 8 -24.71 4.70 1.66
C LYS A 8 -23.65 5.11 2.70
N ARG A 9 -23.61 6.40 3.04
CA ARG A 9 -22.76 7.11 4.06
C ARG A 9 -21.47 7.75 3.54
N GLY A 10 -21.56 8.85 2.79
CA GLY A 10 -20.43 9.78 2.56
C GLY A 10 -19.19 9.22 1.84
N ILE A 11 -19.22 7.95 1.42
CA ILE A 11 -18.16 7.30 0.64
C ILE A 11 -18.30 7.76 -0.82
N PRO A 12 -17.24 8.29 -1.45
CA PRO A 12 -17.28 8.65 -2.87
C PRO A 12 -17.61 7.45 -3.76
N SER A 13 -18.10 7.71 -4.97
CA SER A 13 -18.42 6.64 -5.92
C SER A 13 -17.13 6.11 -6.56
N LYS A 14 -16.81 4.82 -6.37
CA LYS A 14 -15.62 4.19 -6.97
C LYS A 14 -15.57 4.32 -8.50
N ILE A 15 -16.74 4.25 -9.15
CA ILE A 15 -16.86 4.23 -10.61
C ILE A 15 -16.86 5.65 -11.18
N GLU A 16 -17.58 6.57 -10.52
CA GLU A 16 -17.75 7.93 -11.05
C GLU A 16 -16.62 8.88 -10.60
N ASP A 17 -15.99 8.61 -9.45
CA ASP A 17 -14.91 9.43 -8.88
C ASP A 17 -13.92 8.58 -8.08
N PHE A 18 -13.08 7.84 -8.81
CA PHE A 18 -12.04 7.00 -8.22
C PHE A 18 -11.01 7.81 -7.43
N ASN A 19 -10.72 9.04 -7.88
CA ASN A 19 -9.71 9.92 -7.28
C ASN A 19 -10.12 10.38 -5.88
N ALA A 20 -11.41 10.61 -5.62
CA ALA A 20 -11.90 10.84 -4.27
C ALA A 20 -12.05 9.53 -3.49
N TRP A 21 -12.52 8.46 -4.14
CA TRP A 21 -12.81 7.18 -3.49
C TRP A 21 -11.56 6.50 -2.90
N TYR A 22 -10.46 6.45 -3.66
CA TYR A 22 -9.28 5.69 -3.25
C TYR A 22 -8.61 6.25 -1.99
N PRO A 23 -8.28 7.56 -1.91
CA PRO A 23 -7.75 8.16 -0.70
C PRO A 23 -8.69 7.98 0.50
N PHE A 24 -9.99 8.15 0.27
CA PHE A 24 -11.02 8.00 1.31
C PHE A 24 -11.02 6.59 1.89
N ILE A 25 -11.02 5.54 1.05
CA ILE A 25 -11.05 4.16 1.53
C ILE A 25 -9.75 3.77 2.23
N VAL A 26 -8.60 4.22 1.72
CA VAL A 26 -7.30 3.94 2.35
C VAL A 26 -7.24 4.51 3.78
N GLU A 27 -7.78 5.71 3.99
CA GLU A 27 -7.87 6.35 5.31
C GLU A 27 -8.94 5.71 6.20
N ALA A 28 -10.16 5.51 5.65
CA ALA A 28 -11.28 4.93 6.40
C ALA A 28 -11.03 3.47 6.83
N ALA A 29 -10.25 2.72 6.06
CA ALA A 29 -9.80 1.38 6.41
C ALA A 29 -8.56 1.35 7.31
N GLU A 30 -8.05 2.51 7.71
CA GLU A 30 -6.90 2.63 8.61
C GLU A 30 -5.65 1.91 8.08
N LEU A 31 -5.40 1.97 6.77
CA LEU A 31 -4.24 1.32 6.15
C LEU A 31 -2.97 2.13 6.36
N VAL A 32 -3.05 3.43 6.07
CA VAL A 32 -1.93 4.36 6.22
C VAL A 32 -2.41 5.68 6.83
N ASP A 33 -1.47 6.44 7.38
CA ASP A 33 -1.68 7.78 7.91
C ASP A 33 -0.85 8.77 7.09
N LYS A 34 -1.57 9.63 6.36
CA LYS A 34 -1.02 10.62 5.42
C LYS A 34 -0.63 11.94 6.08
N ARG A 35 -0.80 12.06 7.40
CA ARG A 35 -0.48 13.30 8.15
C ARG A 35 1.02 13.51 8.36
N TYR A 36 1.84 12.55 7.93
CA TYR A 36 3.28 12.67 7.99
C TYR A 36 3.76 13.85 7.10
N PRO A 37 4.63 14.74 7.59
CA PRO A 37 4.86 16.04 6.98
C PRO A 37 5.76 16.00 5.73
N ILE A 38 6.08 14.81 5.21
CA ILE A 38 6.87 14.64 3.99
C ILE A 38 5.97 14.09 2.89
N LYS A 39 5.81 14.88 1.83
CA LYS A 39 4.99 14.50 0.67
C LYS A 39 5.46 13.15 0.10
N GLY A 40 4.53 12.21 -0.02
CA GLY A 40 4.80 10.88 -0.56
C GLY A 40 5.33 9.86 0.45
N MET A 41 5.46 10.23 1.73
CA MET A 41 5.81 9.32 2.81
C MET A 41 4.63 9.16 3.76
N ASP A 42 4.00 7.98 3.76
CA ASP A 42 2.89 7.67 4.64
C ASP A 42 3.33 6.75 5.79
N VAL A 43 2.71 6.89 6.97
CA VAL A 43 2.93 5.94 8.07
C VAL A 43 2.00 4.75 7.89
N TRP A 44 2.56 3.54 7.78
CA TRP A 44 1.76 2.32 7.75
C TRP A 44 1.16 2.01 9.13
N ARG A 45 -0.17 2.02 9.22
CA ARG A 45 -0.91 1.68 10.45
C ARG A 45 -0.95 0.17 10.65
N PRO A 46 -1.29 -0.36 11.85
CA PRO A 46 -1.21 -1.79 12.12
C PRO A 46 -1.92 -2.70 11.10
N TYR A 47 -3.09 -2.29 10.60
CA TYR A 47 -3.83 -3.07 9.61
C TYR A 47 -3.14 -3.09 8.24
N GLY A 48 -2.71 -1.92 7.74
CA GLY A 48 -1.96 -1.82 6.49
C GLY A 48 -0.59 -2.48 6.56
N TRP A 49 0.13 -2.30 7.66
CA TRP A 49 1.44 -2.94 7.87
C TRP A 49 1.35 -4.46 7.88
N LYS A 50 0.30 -5.02 8.52
CA LYS A 50 0.04 -6.46 8.49
C LYS A 50 -0.20 -6.95 7.05
N ALA A 51 -1.01 -6.23 6.27
CA ALA A 51 -1.27 -6.58 4.88
C ALA A 51 0.03 -6.55 4.04
N MET A 52 0.86 -5.51 4.20
CA MET A 52 2.14 -5.42 3.50
C MET A 52 3.09 -6.56 3.86
N ARG A 53 3.19 -6.93 5.14
CA ARG A 53 4.00 -8.07 5.58
C ARG A 53 3.51 -9.41 5.01
N GLN A 54 2.21 -9.55 4.76
CA GLN A 54 1.68 -10.76 4.11
C GLN A 54 2.04 -10.82 2.64
N ILE A 55 1.98 -9.68 1.93
CA ILE A 55 2.41 -9.57 0.53
C ILE A 55 3.91 -9.89 0.43
N ASP A 56 4.71 -9.27 1.28
CA ASP A 56 6.16 -9.48 1.37
C ASP A 56 6.50 -10.96 1.59
N ALA A 57 5.90 -11.59 2.62
CA ALA A 57 6.12 -13.00 2.92
C ALA A 57 5.76 -13.95 1.76
N LEU A 58 4.73 -13.63 0.97
CA LEU A 58 4.40 -14.40 -0.23
C LEU A 58 5.50 -14.26 -1.28
N THR A 59 6.04 -13.06 -1.48
CA THR A 59 7.17 -12.84 -2.39
C THR A 59 8.40 -13.62 -1.97
N HIS A 60 8.82 -13.55 -0.69
CA HIS A 60 9.95 -14.34 -0.19
C HIS A 60 9.75 -15.85 -0.43
N SER A 61 8.57 -16.38 -0.10
CA SER A 61 8.27 -17.80 -0.30
C SER A 61 8.39 -18.25 -1.76
N GLU A 62 8.02 -17.40 -2.72
CA GLU A 62 8.14 -17.75 -4.14
C GLU A 62 9.59 -17.68 -4.64
N MET A 63 10.38 -16.75 -4.12
CA MET A 63 11.81 -16.63 -4.44
C MET A 63 12.58 -17.84 -3.90
N ASP A 64 12.33 -18.22 -2.64
CA ASP A 64 12.90 -19.42 -2.02
C ASP A 64 12.53 -20.69 -2.81
N ARG A 65 11.25 -20.82 -3.20
CA ARG A 65 10.76 -21.97 -3.98
C ARG A 65 11.49 -22.15 -5.31
N THR A 66 11.99 -21.07 -5.88
CA THR A 66 12.69 -21.07 -7.18
C THR A 66 14.21 -21.06 -7.04
N GLY A 67 14.74 -21.16 -5.81
CA GLY A 67 16.17 -21.28 -5.53
C GLY A 67 16.93 -19.96 -5.56
N HIS A 68 16.25 -18.82 -5.39
CA HIS A 68 16.91 -17.52 -5.28
C HIS A 68 17.42 -17.31 -3.85
N GLU A 69 18.55 -16.61 -3.73
CA GLU A 69 19.11 -16.21 -2.44
C GLU A 69 18.92 -14.70 -2.23
N GLU A 70 18.38 -14.34 -1.06
CA GLU A 70 18.18 -12.95 -0.69
C GLU A 70 19.46 -12.31 -0.13
N VAL A 71 19.68 -11.04 -0.46
CA VAL A 71 20.81 -10.24 -0.02
C VAL A 71 20.32 -8.89 0.51
N ASN A 72 20.90 -8.43 1.62
CA ASN A 72 20.57 -7.14 2.22
C ASN A 72 21.70 -6.14 1.99
N PHE A 73 21.48 -5.19 1.08
CA PHE A 73 22.42 -4.11 0.79
C PHE A 73 22.25 -2.94 1.77
N PRO A 74 23.29 -2.11 1.96
CA PRO A 74 23.16 -0.84 2.68
C PRO A 74 22.12 0.08 2.03
N LEU A 75 21.40 0.84 2.86
CA LEU A 75 20.41 1.81 2.39
C LEU A 75 21.02 2.98 1.60
N LEU A 76 22.22 3.41 1.99
CA LEU A 76 22.91 4.55 1.39
C LEU A 76 23.88 4.06 0.31
N ILE A 77 23.82 4.67 -0.88
CA ILE A 77 24.73 4.41 -2.00
C ILE A 77 25.64 5.65 -2.14
N PRO A 78 26.96 5.46 -2.18
CA PRO A 78 27.91 6.53 -2.52
C PRO A 78 27.56 7.22 -3.86
N GLU A 79 27.74 8.54 -3.93
CA GLU A 79 27.38 9.33 -5.12
C GLU A 79 28.13 8.88 -6.38
N ASP A 80 29.37 8.40 -6.24
CA ASP A 80 30.19 7.91 -7.35
C ASP A 80 29.70 6.59 -7.96
N LEU A 81 28.71 5.93 -7.32
CA LEU A 81 28.09 4.68 -7.78
C LEU A 81 26.66 4.86 -8.30
N LEU A 82 26.09 6.08 -8.26
CA LEU A 82 24.74 6.42 -8.76
C LEU A 82 24.77 6.98 -10.19
#